data_AF-A0A0C9Z9K0-F1
#
_entry.id   AF-A0A0C9Z9K0-F1
#
_cell.length_a   1.000
_cell.length_b   1.000
_cell.length_c   1.000
_cell.angle_alpha   90.00
_cell.angle_beta   90.00
_cell.angle_gamma   90.00
#
_symmetry.space_group_name_H-M   'P 1'
#
loop_
_entity.id
_entity.type
_entity.pdbx_description
1 polymer ?
#
loop_
_entity_poly.entity_id
_entity_poly.type
_entity_poly.pdbx_seq_one_letter_code
_entity_poly.pdbx_strand_id
1 'polypeptide(L)'
;MDSTVLLQLLSLCTSLRLLTVSCLCADSDQLAFLRTLSAGAIHHTTLRRFEIRVIRHGLGAVLDALTAPALEELDIGFCYRERDPWPHTEFVEFVKRSGSALRKLIVRQNKSVARHLV
;
A
#
# COMPACT_ATOMS: atom_id res chain seq x y z
N MET A 1 11.87 -0.04 0.74
CA MET A 1 11.52 0.70 -0.48
C MET A 1 10.77 1.95 -0.07
N ASP A 2 11.21 3.08 -0.60
CA ASP A 2 10.59 4.39 -0.39
C ASP A 2 9.18 4.42 -0.99
N SER A 3 8.22 4.95 -0.24
CA SER A 3 6.81 5.06 -0.66
C SER A 3 6.61 6.01 -1.85
N THR A 4 7.43 7.05 -1.99
CA THR A 4 7.41 7.95 -3.15
C THR A 4 7.89 7.25 -4.41
N VAL A 5 8.95 6.45 -4.31
CA VAL A 5 9.47 5.62 -5.42
C VAL A 5 8.44 4.58 -5.84
N LEU A 6 7.72 3.96 -4.89
CA LEU A 6 6.60 3.08 -5.21
C LEU A 6 5.54 3.78 -6.05
N LEU A 7 5.11 4.98 -5.63
CA LEU A 7 4.09 5.72 -6.35
C LEU A 7 4.55 6.15 -7.75
N GLN A 8 5.81 6.55 -7.90
CA GLN A 8 6.40 6.82 -9.22
C GLN A 8 6.45 5.57 -10.11
N LEU A 9 6.78 4.41 -9.56
CA LEU A 9 6.76 3.16 -10.32
C LEU A 9 5.33 2.79 -10.74
N LEU A 10 4.35 2.96 -9.85
CA LEU A 10 2.95 2.72 -10.17
C LEU A 10 2.41 3.68 -11.24
N SER A 11 2.88 4.93 -11.28
CA SER A 11 2.47 5.89 -12.31
C SER A 11 3.12 5.64 -13.67
N LEU A 12 4.37 5.15 -13.69
CA LEU A 12 5.11 4.90 -14.92
C LEU A 12 4.83 3.51 -15.53
N CYS A 13 4.59 2.51 -14.70
CA CYS A 13 4.50 1.11 -15.13
C CYS A 13 3.04 0.64 -15.26
N THR A 14 2.22 1.35 -16.03
CA THR A 14 0.76 1.17 -16.11
C THR A 14 0.27 -0.19 -16.65
N SER A 15 1.16 -1.03 -17.18
CA SER A 15 0.86 -2.37 -17.71
C SER A 15 1.17 -3.52 -16.73
N LEU A 16 1.63 -3.21 -15.51
CA LEU A 16 1.90 -4.22 -14.50
C LEU A 16 0.64 -4.97 -14.09
N ARG A 17 0.68 -6.30 -14.16
CA ARG A 17 -0.39 -7.16 -13.64
C ARG A 17 -0.17 -7.59 -12.19
N LEU A 18 1.09 -7.70 -11.80
CA LEU A 18 1.51 -8.12 -10.47
C LEU A 18 2.60 -7.18 -9.98
N LEU A 19 2.43 -6.67 -8.76
CA LEU A 19 3.43 -5.90 -8.06
C LEU A 19 3.65 -6.48 -6.68
N THR A 20 4.91 -6.74 -6.33
CA THR A 20 5.31 -7.15 -4.98
C THR A 20 6.30 -6.15 -4.44
N VAL A 21 5.96 -5.55 -3.30
CA VAL A 21 6.76 -4.56 -2.62
C VAL A 21 7.13 -5.09 -1.27
N SER A 22 8.42 -5.26 -1.04
CA SER A 22 8.94 -5.56 0.28
C SER A 22 9.48 -4.30 0.95
N CYS A 23 9.31 -4.23 2.26
CA CYS A 23 9.91 -3.20 3.09
C CYS A 23 9.41 -1.78 2.78
N LEU A 24 8.10 -1.60 2.56
CA LEU A 24 7.51 -0.28 2.41
C LEU A 24 7.73 0.53 3.68
N CYS A 25 8.31 1.72 3.51
CA CYS A 25 8.50 2.70 4.57
C CYS A 25 8.34 4.10 4.00
N ALA A 26 7.75 4.99 4.78
CA ALA A 26 7.82 6.43 4.59
C ALA A 26 8.33 7.07 5.88
N ASP A 27 9.26 8.02 5.76
CA ASP A 27 9.56 8.97 6.82
C ASP A 27 8.53 10.11 6.87
N SER A 28 8.67 11.01 7.85
CA SER A 28 7.74 12.13 8.06
C SER A 28 7.67 13.07 6.86
N ASP A 29 8.79 13.31 6.19
CA ASP A 29 8.90 14.28 5.10
C ASP A 29 8.29 13.70 3.83
N GLN A 30 8.52 12.41 3.57
CA GLN A 30 7.85 11.65 2.53
C GLN A 30 6.34 11.60 2.77
N LEU A 31 5.88 11.35 4.00
CA LEU A 31 4.45 11.38 4.30
C LEU A 31 3.84 12.77 4.06
N ALA A 32 4.54 13.84 4.44
CA ALA A 32 4.09 15.20 4.19
C ALA A 32 3.96 15.46 2.68
N PHE A 33 4.94 15.04 1.88
CA PHE A 33 4.87 15.12 0.42
C PHE A 33 3.73 14.28 -0.16
N LEU A 34 3.60 13.01 0.27
CA LEU A 34 2.57 12.10 -0.23
C LEU A 34 1.15 12.59 0.04
N ARG A 35 0.94 13.32 1.15
CA ARG A 35 -0.34 13.96 1.46
C ARG A 35 -0.68 15.14 0.55
N THR A 36 0.28 15.68 -0.18
CA THR A 36 0.03 16.74 -1.18
C THR A 36 -0.45 16.18 -2.51
N LEU A 37 -0.28 14.88 -2.76
CA LEU A 37 -0.85 14.20 -3.92
C LEU A 37 -2.37 14.18 -3.79
N SER A 38 -3.08 14.43 -4.89
CA SER A 38 -4.53 14.30 -4.91
C SER A 38 -4.95 12.84 -4.69
N ALA A 39 -6.03 12.65 -3.95
CA ALA A 39 -6.63 11.32 -3.77
C ALA A 39 -6.92 10.69 -5.14
N GLY A 40 -6.48 9.45 -5.32
CA GLY A 40 -6.63 8.70 -6.56
C GLY A 40 -5.77 9.20 -7.74
N ALA A 41 -4.76 10.04 -7.51
CA ALA A 41 -3.88 10.57 -8.57
C ALA A 41 -3.26 9.51 -9.49
N ILE A 42 -3.10 8.28 -9.01
CA ILE A 42 -2.45 7.19 -9.75
C ILE A 42 -3.49 6.16 -10.16
N HIS A 43 -3.77 6.12 -11.46
CA HIS A 43 -4.71 5.18 -12.06
C HIS A 43 -3.98 3.98 -12.65
N HIS A 44 -4.09 2.82 -12.03
CA HIS A 44 -3.44 1.59 -12.47
C HIS A 44 -4.47 0.53 -12.91
N THR A 45 -4.87 0.59 -14.17
CA THR A 45 -6.02 -0.18 -14.70
C THR A 45 -5.73 -1.65 -14.97
N THR A 46 -4.47 -2.07 -15.00
CA THR A 46 -4.09 -3.45 -15.32
C THR A 46 -3.63 -4.28 -14.13
N LEU A 47 -3.43 -3.66 -12.96
CA LEU A 47 -2.89 -4.31 -11.77
C LEU A 47 -3.93 -5.24 -11.18
N ARG A 48 -3.64 -6.54 -11.17
CA ARG A 48 -4.54 -7.58 -10.65
C ARG A 48 -4.13 -8.07 -9.27
N ARG A 49 -2.84 -8.09 -8.98
CA ARG A 49 -2.32 -8.51 -7.68
C ARG A 49 -1.31 -7.50 -7.14
N PHE A 50 -1.53 -7.08 -5.90
CA PHE A 50 -0.63 -6.20 -5.19
C PHE A 50 -0.27 -6.80 -3.83
N GLU A 51 1.00 -7.14 -3.66
CA GLU A 51 1.56 -7.59 -2.39
C GLU A 51 2.46 -6.51 -1.79
N ILE A 52 2.26 -6.18 -0.52
CA ILE A 52 2.97 -5.12 0.18
C ILE A 52 3.38 -5.62 1.56
N ARG A 53 4.68 -5.57 1.89
CA ARG A 53 5.19 -5.73 3.25
C ARG A 53 5.54 -4.38 3.83
N VAL A 54 4.83 -3.97 4.87
CA VAL A 54 4.93 -2.66 5.52
C VAL A 54 5.83 -2.77 6.76
N ILE A 55 6.89 -1.97 6.77
CA ILE A 55 7.82 -1.84 7.91
C ILE A 55 7.50 -0.62 8.76
N ARG A 56 7.16 0.51 8.11
CA ARG A 56 6.84 1.78 8.75
C ARG A 56 5.74 2.47 7.95
N HIS A 57 5.05 3.44 8.56
CA HIS A 57 4.07 4.37 7.99
C HIS A 57 4.16 4.56 6.47
N GLY A 58 3.02 4.71 5.79
CA GLY A 58 2.99 4.99 4.34
C GLY A 58 1.90 4.24 3.59
N LEU A 59 1.40 3.12 4.15
CA LEU A 59 0.33 2.35 3.52
C LEU A 59 -0.92 3.20 3.25
N GLY A 60 -1.35 4.01 4.22
CA GLY A 60 -2.52 4.89 4.05
C GLY A 60 -2.35 5.85 2.87
N ALA A 61 -1.18 6.50 2.76
CA ALA A 61 -0.91 7.41 1.65
C ALA A 61 -0.83 6.71 0.29
N VAL A 62 -0.29 5.48 0.25
CA VAL A 62 -0.29 4.67 -0.97
C VAL A 62 -1.72 4.31 -1.38
N LEU A 63 -2.56 3.88 -0.44
CA LEU A 63 -3.95 3.57 -0.70
C LEU A 63 -4.74 4.82 -1.12
N ASP A 64 -4.43 5.97 -0.52
CA ASP A 64 -5.11 7.22 -0.84
C ASP A 64 -4.76 7.73 -2.25
N ALA A 65 -3.50 7.60 -2.68
CA ALA A 65 -3.08 8.02 -4.01
C ALA A 65 -3.47 7.04 -5.14
N LEU A 66 -3.69 5.75 -4.83
CA LEU A 66 -3.92 4.71 -5.83
C LEU A 66 -5.41 4.51 -6.15
N THR A 67 -5.67 4.28 -7.45
CA THR A 67 -6.94 3.77 -7.99
C THR A 67 -6.61 2.57 -8.89
N ALA A 68 -7.04 1.36 -8.52
CA ALA A 68 -6.67 0.13 -9.21
C ALA A 68 -7.90 -0.74 -9.54
N PRO A 69 -8.63 -0.44 -10.62
CA PRO A 69 -9.94 -1.04 -10.87
C PRO A 69 -9.93 -2.50 -11.32
N ALA A 70 -8.77 -3.03 -11.71
CA ALA A 70 -8.61 -4.45 -12.01
C ALA A 70 -8.03 -5.26 -10.84
N LEU A 71 -7.87 -4.65 -9.65
CA LEU A 71 -7.21 -5.31 -8.53
C LEU A 71 -8.09 -6.41 -7.95
N GLU A 72 -7.66 -7.66 -8.10
CA GLU A 72 -8.37 -8.86 -7.65
C GLU A 72 -7.83 -9.35 -6.29
N GLU A 73 -6.52 -9.21 -6.06
CA GLU A 73 -5.84 -9.66 -4.84
C GLU A 73 -5.00 -8.53 -4.21
N LEU A 74 -5.26 -8.24 -2.93
CA LEU A 74 -4.44 -7.35 -2.11
C LEU A 74 -3.89 -8.13 -0.91
N ASP A 75 -2.56 -8.20 -0.80
CA ASP A 75 -1.87 -8.92 0.27
C ASP A 75 -0.96 -7.95 1.03
N ILE A 76 -1.32 -7.66 2.28
CA ILE A 76 -0.62 -6.67 3.12
C ILE A 76 -0.05 -7.37 4.35
N GLY A 77 1.27 -7.34 4.50
CA GLY A 77 1.98 -7.86 5.66
C GLY A 77 2.56 -6.75 6.53
N PHE A 78 2.16 -6.68 7.80
CA PHE A 78 2.75 -5.75 8.77
C PHE A 78 3.90 -6.39 9.54
N CYS A 79 5.08 -5.76 9.49
CA CYS A 79 6.24 -6.17 10.28
C CYS A 79 6.16 -5.72 11.74
N TYR A 80 5.59 -4.53 12.01
CA TYR A 80 5.53 -3.91 13.35
C TYR A 80 4.14 -3.32 13.63
N ARG A 81 3.21 -4.15 14.13
CA ARG A 81 1.79 -3.75 14.31
C ARG A 81 1.59 -2.55 15.24
N GLU A 82 2.36 -2.47 16.32
CA GLU A 82 2.19 -1.43 17.36
C GLU A 82 2.45 -0.02 16.84
N ARG A 83 3.24 0.09 15.77
CA ARG A 83 3.64 1.39 15.20
C ARG A 83 2.76 1.80 14.03
N ASP A 84 2.09 0.85 13.39
CA ASP A 84 1.37 1.08 12.14
C ASP A 84 -0.03 0.45 12.19
N PRO A 85 -1.04 1.20 12.68
CA PRO A 85 -2.42 0.74 12.64
C PRO A 85 -2.89 0.58 11.19
N TRP A 86 -3.89 -0.29 11.00
CA TRP A 86 -4.53 -0.44 9.70
C TRP A 86 -5.21 0.88 9.28
N PRO A 87 -4.96 1.39 8.06
CA PRO A 87 -5.55 2.63 7.57
C PRO A 87 -6.99 2.38 7.10
N HIS A 88 -7.92 2.29 8.06
CA HIS A 88 -9.31 1.93 7.81
C HIS A 88 -10.00 2.87 6.82
N THR A 89 -9.82 4.18 6.99
CA THR A 89 -10.47 5.20 6.17
C THR A 89 -9.95 5.18 4.74
N GLU A 90 -8.62 5.20 4.58
CA GLU A 90 -7.96 5.22 3.27
C GLU A 90 -8.22 3.92 2.51
N PHE A 91 -8.31 2.79 3.20
CA PHE A 91 -8.70 1.52 2.59
C PHE A 91 -10.13 1.55 2.06
N VAL A 92 -11.09 2.06 2.84
CA VAL A 92 -12.49 2.16 2.39
C VAL A 92 -12.61 3.07 1.17
N GLU A 93 -11.96 4.24 1.19
CA GLU A 93 -11.97 5.17 0.06
C GLU A 93 -11.25 4.58 -1.17
N PHE A 94 -10.13 3.88 -0.96
CA PHE A 94 -9.46 3.13 -2.02
C PHE A 94 -10.38 2.11 -2.70
N VAL A 95 -11.13 1.32 -1.92
CA VAL A 95 -12.08 0.33 -2.46
C VAL A 95 -13.21 1.02 -3.22
N LYS A 96 -13.76 2.12 -2.70
CA LYS A 96 -14.80 2.89 -3.40
C LYS A 96 -14.30 3.42 -4.75
N ARG A 97 -13.11 4.02 -4.78
CA ARG A 97 -12.52 4.59 -6.01
C ARG A 97 -12.13 3.51 -7.02
N SER A 98 -11.61 2.38 -6.55
CA SER A 98 -11.18 1.26 -7.39
C SER A 98 -12.36 0.38 -7.84
N GLY A 99 -13.52 0.47 -7.19
CA GLY A 99 -14.66 -0.39 -7.50
C GLY A 99 -14.53 -1.80 -6.90
N SER A 100 -15.33 -2.73 -7.40
CA SER A 100 -15.62 -4.02 -6.75
C SER A 100 -14.83 -5.23 -7.28
N ALA A 101 -13.68 -5.02 -7.93
CA ALA A 101 -12.87 -6.13 -8.45
C ALA A 101 -12.15 -6.94 -7.36
N LEU A 102 -11.95 -6.36 -6.17
CA LEU A 102 -11.19 -6.98 -5.08
C LEU A 102 -11.94 -8.21 -4.54
N ARG A 103 -11.38 -9.40 -4.80
CA ARG A 103 -11.95 -10.69 -4.36
C ARG A 103 -11.26 -11.23 -3.13
N LYS A 104 -10.00 -10.83 -2.92
CA LYS A 104 -9.16 -11.41 -1.87
C LYS A 104 -8.35 -10.33 -1.18
N LEU A 105 -8.60 -10.18 0.11
CA LEU A 105 -7.78 -9.38 1.01
C LEU A 105 -7.07 -10.32 1.98
N ILE A 106 -5.75 -10.32 1.95
CA ILE A 106 -4.91 -10.99 2.95
C ILE A 106 -4.26 -9.90 3.80
N VAL A 107 -4.46 -9.96 5.11
CA VAL A 107 -3.73 -9.12 6.05
C VAL A 107 -2.91 -10.02 6.95
N ARG A 108 -1.58 -10.05 6.72
CA ARG A 108 -0.63 -10.79 7.54
C ARG A 108 -0.03 -9.89 8.60
N GLN A 109 0.27 -10.49 9.74
CA GLN A 109 0.92 -9.82 10.85
C GLN A 109 2.04 -10.72 11.33
N ASN A 110 3.27 -10.20 11.36
CA ASN A 110 4.35 -10.90 12.02
C ASN A 110 4.08 -10.88 13.52
N LYS A 111 3.71 -12.04 14.07
CA LYS A 111 3.73 -12.26 15.52
C LYS A 111 5.21 -12.23 15.94
N SER A 112 5.63 -11.13 16.54
CA SER A 112 6.89 -10.96 17.28
C SER A 112 8.22 -11.18 16.51
N VAL A 113 8.86 -10.08 16.09
CA VAL A 113 10.32 -9.91 16.25
C VAL A 113 10.56 -9.25 17.61
N ALA A 114 10.05 -9.87 18.68
CA ALA A 114 10.21 -9.40 20.06
C ALA A 114 11.09 -10.36 20.89
N ARG A 115 11.77 -11.33 20.23
CA ARG A 115 12.49 -12.41 20.92
C ARG A 115 13.99 -12.52 20.64
N HIS A 116 14.60 -11.59 19.90
CA HIS A 116 16.04 -11.64 19.59
C HIS A 116 16.82 -10.35 19.90
N LEU A 117 16.29 -9.53 20.81
CA LEU A 117 17.06 -8.47 21.48
C LEU A 117 17.12 -8.83 22.96
N VAL A 118 17.91 -9.85 23.30
CA VAL A 118 18.40 -10.13 24.65
C VAL A 118 19.92 -10.08 24.58
#